data_AF-A0A4W5N756-F1
#
_entry.id   AF-A0A4W5N756-F1
#
_cell.length_a   1.000
_cell.length_b   1.000
_cell.length_c   1.000
_cell.angle_alpha   90.00
_cell.angle_beta   90.00
_cell.angle_gamma   90.00
#
_symmetry.space_group_name_H-M   'P 1'
#
loop_
_entity.id
_entity.type
_entity.pdbx_description
1 polymer ?
#
loop_
_entity_poly.entity_id
_entity_poly.type
_entity_poly.pdbx_seq_one_letter_code
_entity_poly.pdbx_strand_id
1 'polypeptide(L)'
;MVQMTAEIADGMAYLNAKKFVHRDLAARNCMVAQDFTVKIGDFGMTRDIYETDYYRKGGKGLLPVRWMAPESLKDGVFTAHSDCW
;
A
#
# COMPACT_ATOMS: atom_id res chain seq x y z
N MET A 1 2.91 6.58 -19.70
CA MET A 1 2.02 5.97 -18.68
C MET A 1 2.52 4.62 -18.18
N VAL A 2 2.87 3.66 -19.05
CA VAL A 2 3.32 2.31 -18.64
C VAL A 2 4.54 2.32 -17.70
N GLN A 3 5.48 3.25 -17.90
CA GLN A 3 6.69 3.34 -17.07
C GLN A 3 6.38 3.65 -15.60
N MET A 4 5.60 4.71 -15.33
CA MET A 4 5.21 5.09 -13.96
C MET A 4 4.50 3.94 -13.23
N THR A 5 3.59 3.25 -13.91
CA THR A 5 2.88 2.10 -13.33
C THR A 5 3.80 0.92 -13.07
N ALA A 6 4.80 0.67 -13.92
CA ALA A 6 5.77 -0.39 -13.74
C ALA A 6 6.70 -0.10 -12.54
N GLU A 7 7.15 1.13 -12.38
CA GLU A 7 7.98 1.56 -11.24
C GLU A 7 7.22 1.47 -9.92
N ILE A 8 5.95 1.85 -9.89
CA ILE A 8 5.07 1.66 -8.72
C ILE A 8 4.90 0.17 -8.41
N ALA A 9 4.60 -0.65 -9.42
CA ALA A 9 4.39 -2.09 -9.24
C ALA A 9 5.66 -2.80 -8.74
N ASP A 10 6.83 -2.42 -9.24
CA ASP A 10 8.12 -2.95 -8.76
C ASP A 10 8.37 -2.59 -7.29
N GLY A 11 8.13 -1.33 -6.91
CA GLY A 11 8.22 -0.91 -5.50
C GLY A 11 7.26 -1.66 -4.58
N MET A 12 6.02 -1.89 -5.01
CA MET A 12 5.03 -2.65 -4.24
C MET A 12 5.38 -4.15 -4.17
N ALA A 13 5.92 -4.73 -5.25
CA ALA A 13 6.43 -6.09 -5.25
C ALA A 13 7.57 -6.26 -4.23
N TYR A 14 8.47 -5.28 -4.14
CA TYR A 14 9.52 -5.26 -3.13
C TYR A 14 8.96 -5.23 -1.70
N LEU A 15 7.97 -4.35 -1.41
CA LEU A 15 7.34 -4.28 -0.08
C LEU A 15 6.68 -5.61 0.30
N ASN A 16 5.94 -6.22 -0.63
CA ASN A 16 5.30 -7.50 -0.42
C ASN A 16 6.33 -8.62 -0.13
N ALA A 17 7.42 -8.67 -0.91
CA ALA A 17 8.52 -9.63 -0.68
C ALA A 17 9.19 -9.43 0.70
N LYS A 18 9.14 -8.21 1.24
CA LYS A 18 9.60 -7.87 2.60
C LYS A 18 8.52 -8.01 3.68
N LYS A 19 7.36 -8.57 3.35
CA LYS A 19 6.22 -8.76 4.27
C LYS A 19 5.69 -7.45 4.85
N PHE A 20 5.74 -6.37 4.07
CA PHE A 20 5.09 -5.10 4.39
C PHE A 20 3.81 -4.92 3.59
N VAL A 21 2.77 -4.42 4.26
CA VAL A 21 1.54 -3.91 3.64
C VAL A 21 1.51 -2.40 3.78
N HIS A 22 1.35 -1.68 2.67
CA HIS A 22 1.39 -0.21 2.62
C HIS A 22 0.13 0.43 3.19
N ARG A 23 -1.05 -0.12 2.86
CA ARG A 23 -2.37 0.31 3.39
C ARG A 23 -2.84 1.70 2.96
N ASP A 24 -2.05 2.40 2.16
CA ASP A 24 -2.36 3.74 1.65
C ASP A 24 -1.69 4.02 0.30
N LEU A 25 -1.65 3.01 -0.58
CA LEU A 25 -1.14 3.21 -1.93
C LEU A 25 -2.10 4.13 -2.71
N ALA A 26 -1.62 5.31 -3.07
CA ALA A 26 -2.35 6.28 -3.87
C ALA A 26 -1.37 7.21 -4.56
N ALA A 27 -1.78 7.85 -5.66
CA ALA A 27 -0.91 8.78 -6.40
C ALA A 27 -0.34 9.91 -5.52
N ARG A 28 -1.08 10.37 -4.51
CA ARG A 28 -0.62 11.38 -3.53
C ARG A 28 0.58 10.93 -2.69
N ASN A 29 0.80 9.61 -2.57
CA ASN A 29 1.88 8.99 -1.79
C ASN A 29 2.98 8.44 -2.71
N CYS A 30 2.91 8.70 -4.02
CA CYS A 30 4.01 8.43 -4.95
C CYS A 30 4.84 9.70 -5.14
N MET A 31 6.16 9.59 -5.01
CA MET A 31 7.09 10.70 -5.27
C MET A 31 7.68 10.57 -6.67
N VAL A 32 7.94 11.72 -7.32
CA VAL A 32 8.55 11.78 -8.64
C VAL A 32 9.94 12.40 -8.50
N ALA A 33 10.96 11.67 -8.93
CA ALA A 33 12.34 12.13 -8.95
C ALA A 33 12.61 13.07 -10.15
N GLN A 34 13.79 13.70 -10.16
CA GLN A 34 14.18 14.66 -11.21
C GLN A 34 14.21 14.03 -12.62
N ASP A 35 14.55 12.76 -12.71
CA ASP A 35 14.58 11.95 -13.93
C ASP A 35 13.21 11.34 -14.29
N PHE A 36 12.14 11.79 -13.63
CA PHE A 36 10.77 11.28 -13.77
C PHE A 36 10.54 9.86 -13.24
N THR A 37 11.51 9.23 -12.56
CA THR A 37 11.29 7.96 -11.87
C THR A 37 10.31 8.13 -10.71
N VAL A 38 9.32 7.24 -10.63
CA VAL A 38 8.34 7.20 -9.55
C VAL A 38 8.80 6.25 -8.45
N LYS A 39 8.67 6.68 -7.19
CA LYS A 39 8.97 5.86 -6.01
C LYS A 39 7.80 5.88 -5.03
N ILE A 40 7.60 4.75 -4.36
CA ILE A 40 6.62 4.62 -3.27
C ILE A 40 7.10 5.42 -2.06
N GLY A 41 6.23 6.24 -1.48
CA GLY A 41 6.51 7.11 -0.33
C GLY A 41 5.37 7.11 0.68
N ASP A 42 5.53 7.92 1.74
CA ASP A 42 4.63 8.00 2.91
C ASP A 42 4.26 6.64 3.53
N PHE A 43 5.12 6.18 4.43
CA PHE A 43 4.96 4.92 5.15
C PHE A 43 4.22 5.08 6.49
N GLY A 44 3.54 6.20 6.73
CA GLY A 44 2.88 6.49 8.01
C GLY A 44 1.82 5.46 8.42
N MET A 45 1.27 4.73 7.44
CA MET A 45 0.31 3.64 7.66
C MET A 45 0.87 2.24 7.38
N THR A 46 2.10 2.11 6.91
CA THR A 46 2.72 0.84 6.55
C THR A 46 2.93 -0.04 7.78
N ARG A 47 2.66 -1.34 7.65
CA ARG A 47 2.80 -2.32 8.75
C ARG A 47 3.49 -3.59 8.25
N ASP A 48 4.32 -4.14 9.13
CA ASP A 48 4.86 -5.49 9.01
C ASP A 48 3.76 -6.50 9.38
N ILE A 49 3.66 -7.61 8.63
CA ILE A 49 2.69 -8.69 8.82
C ILE A 49 3.36 -10.05 9.06
N TYR A 50 4.60 -10.06 9.58
CA TYR A 50 5.45 -11.25 9.76
C TYR A 50 4.75 -12.48 10.40
N GLU A 51 3.89 -12.27 11.39
CA GLU A 51 3.28 -13.37 12.16
C GLU A 51 1.93 -13.85 11.63
N THR A 52 1.18 -12.99 10.91
CA THR A 52 -0.22 -13.27 10.58
C THR A 52 -0.59 -13.15 9.10
N ASP A 53 0.34 -12.83 8.19
CA ASP A 53 0.09 -12.56 6.74
C ASP A 53 -0.99 -11.49 6.44
N TYR A 54 -1.63 -10.93 7.47
CA TYR A 54 -2.60 -9.85 7.41
C TYR A 54 -2.49 -8.96 8.65
N TYR A 55 -2.89 -7.69 8.51
CA TYR A 55 -3.06 -6.76 9.62
C TYR A 55 -4.55 -6.44 9.83
N ARG A 56 -5.01 -6.46 11.08
CA ARG A 56 -6.37 -6.03 11.45
C ARG A 56 -6.31 -4.75 12.29
N LYS A 57 -6.83 -3.64 11.76
CA LYS A 57 -6.86 -2.37 12.51
C LYS A 57 -7.97 -2.39 13.57
N GLY A 58 -7.61 -2.09 14.83
CA GLY A 58 -8.58 -1.73 15.87
C GLY A 58 -8.81 -0.20 15.93
N GLY A 59 -10.07 0.25 16.06
CA GLY A 59 -10.43 1.65 16.37
C GLY A 59 -10.78 2.57 15.19
N LYS A 60 -11.29 3.78 15.51
CA LYS A 60 -11.83 4.79 14.57
C LYS A 60 -10.76 5.75 13.99
N GLY A 61 -9.65 5.22 13.47
CA GLY A 61 -8.67 6.07 12.78
C GLY A 61 -9.15 6.45 11.38
N LEU A 62 -8.72 7.62 10.86
CA LEU A 62 -8.93 7.99 9.44
C LEU A 62 -8.38 6.89 8.51
N LEU A 63 -9.11 6.64 7.42
CA LEU A 63 -8.82 5.58 6.45
C LEU A 63 -9.08 6.07 5.01
N PRO A 64 -8.26 5.67 4.02
CA PRO A 64 -8.37 6.11 2.64
C PRO A 64 -9.46 5.34 1.87
N VAL A 65 -10.72 5.45 2.30
CA VAL A 65 -11.83 4.57 1.88
C VAL A 65 -12.06 4.42 0.37
N ARG A 66 -11.61 5.37 -0.45
CA ARG A 66 -11.72 5.31 -1.92
C ARG A 66 -10.64 4.45 -2.59
N TRP A 67 -9.60 4.06 -1.86
CA TRP A 67 -8.47 3.23 -2.31
C TRP A 67 -8.41 1.89 -1.55
N MET A 68 -9.47 1.53 -0.83
CA MET A 68 -9.49 0.32 0.00
C MET A 68 -10.23 -0.81 -0.70
N ALA A 69 -9.69 -2.02 -0.56
CA ALA A 69 -10.37 -3.25 -0.96
C ALA A 69 -11.62 -3.52 -0.11
N PRO A 70 -12.60 -4.30 -0.61
CA PRO A 70 -13.85 -4.58 0.09
C PRO A 70 -13.65 -5.23 1.46
N GLU A 71 -12.71 -6.15 1.60
CA GLU A 71 -12.34 -6.79 2.87
C GLU A 71 -11.71 -5.81 3.86
N SER A 72 -10.96 -4.82 3.36
CA SER A 72 -10.40 -3.76 4.20
C SER A 72 -11.50 -2.82 4.70
N LEU A 73 -12.50 -2.53 3.89
CA LEU A 73 -13.66 -1.70 4.28
C LEU A 73 -14.56 -2.42 5.29
N LYS A 74 -14.84 -3.70 5.07
CA LYS A 74 -15.79 -4.48 5.86
C LYS A 74 -15.19 -4.95 7.18
N ASP A 75 -14.01 -5.55 7.13
CA ASP A 75 -13.45 -6.33 8.23
C ASP A 75 -12.16 -5.70 8.82
N GLY A 76 -11.68 -4.61 8.20
CA GLY A 76 -10.45 -3.92 8.59
C GLY A 76 -9.20 -4.74 8.31
N VAL A 77 -9.28 -5.69 7.36
CA VAL A 77 -8.20 -6.62 6.98
C VAL A 77 -7.35 -5.99 5.88
N PHE A 78 -6.05 -5.97 6.09
CA PHE A 78 -5.07 -5.46 5.14
C PHE A 78 -4.04 -6.55 4.81
N THR A 79 -3.84 -6.78 3.51
CA THR A 79 -2.93 -7.77 2.93
C THR A 79 -2.23 -7.21 1.70
N ALA A 80 -1.25 -7.93 1.15
CA ALA A 80 -0.67 -7.59 -0.15
C ALA A 80 -1.71 -7.54 -1.30
N HIS A 81 -2.80 -8.31 -1.20
CA HIS A 81 -3.88 -8.28 -2.20
C HIS A 81 -4.71 -7.00 -2.09
N SER A 82 -4.93 -6.50 -0.88
CA SER A 82 -5.62 -5.22 -0.70
C SER A 82 -4.79 -4.02 -1.14
N ASP A 83 -3.46 -4.15 -1.20
CA ASP A 83 -2.56 -3.15 -1.80
C ASP A 83 -2.58 -3.17 -3.34
N CYS A 84 -3.12 -4.24 -3.96
CA CYS A 84 -3.23 -4.41 -5.41
C CYS A 84 -4.59 -3.92 -5.97
N TRP A 85 -5.59 -3.74 -5.11
CA TRP A 85 -6.95 -3.31 -5.43
C TRP A 85 -7.02 -1.86 -5.96
#